data_AF-A0A8H8RUS9-F1
#
_entry.id   AF-A0A8H8RUS9-F1
#
_cell.length_a   1.000
_cell.length_b   1.000
_cell.length_c   1.000
_cell.angle_alpha   90.00
_cell.angle_beta   90.00
_cell.angle_gamma   90.00
#
_symmetry.space_group_name_H-M   'P 1'
#
loop_
_entity.id
_entity.type
_entity.pdbx_description
1 polymer ?
#
loop_
_entity_poly.entity_id
_entity_poly.type
_entity_poly.pdbx_seq_one_letter_code
_entity_poly.pdbx_strand_id
1 'polypeptide(L)'
;MICAIACANKSRYMTHLSASDAEFYESGLPHVQAVTSSVSGESLQALLLLVLYCLFHPRKGDIWKLLDYACRLSVELGYHAEPQDSACNDMSISLSLRKNTFWSLYTNEQIVAQIFGRPCDLAGYIISTDYPGTLISGLSPGAEQGLTAHRYRIFYLRGEIYGELFLPTDSAVHSLEWFVQRFVTLSQWFEEIQVDGAEANIETATCDVAFHSTVIILFQPLLICALSDTKEAELDPSARRLIPSENYRSACQLIRTYWNIVRVPHDSALGLYGMTIMSAHYIYLAGLTIMARAQLSIDGRVKSLAPLDAGTLNEVAQQIDYSEIFEISGSCLVLLHWCASRWRGMVGMMDMYKRLSEKLLPLLARSGMA
;
A
#
# COMPACT_ATOMS: atom_id res chain seq x y z
N MET A 1 -19.47 12.07 9.32
CA MET A 1 -18.40 11.14 8.90
C MET A 1 -17.09 11.30 9.68
N ILE A 2 -16.50 12.50 9.83
CA ILE A 2 -15.24 12.69 10.57
C ILE A 2 -15.28 12.04 11.98
N CYS A 3 -16.33 12.29 12.76
CA CYS A 3 -16.49 11.69 14.10
C CYS A 3 -16.56 10.15 14.04
N ALA A 4 -17.28 9.61 13.05
CA ALA A 4 -17.36 8.17 12.83
C ALA A 4 -15.96 7.56 12.55
N ILE A 5 -15.16 8.20 11.69
CA ILE A 5 -13.81 7.74 11.37
C ILE A 5 -12.89 7.82 12.60
N ALA A 6 -12.95 8.92 13.35
CA ALA A 6 -12.17 9.10 14.56
C ALA A 6 -12.48 8.02 15.61
N CYS A 7 -13.77 7.75 15.86
CA CYS A 7 -14.21 6.67 16.74
C CYS A 7 -13.80 5.29 16.22
N ALA A 8 -13.97 5.01 14.92
CA ALA A 8 -13.58 3.75 14.30
C ALA A 8 -12.08 3.47 14.48
N ASN A 9 -11.23 4.48 14.25
CA ASN A 9 -9.78 4.37 14.44
C ASN A 9 -9.42 4.16 15.91
N LYS A 10 -9.96 4.99 16.82
CA LYS A 10 -9.69 4.88 18.27
C LYS A 10 -10.30 3.64 18.91
N SER A 11 -11.26 2.96 18.27
CA SER A 11 -11.82 1.69 18.74
C SER A 11 -10.79 0.55 18.84
N ARG A 12 -9.61 0.73 18.24
CA ARG A 12 -8.46 -0.16 18.43
C ARG A 12 -7.93 -0.15 19.87
N TYR A 13 -8.11 0.97 20.59
CA TYR A 13 -7.72 1.16 21.98
C TYR A 13 -8.90 1.15 22.94
N MET A 14 -10.04 1.69 22.50
CA MET A 14 -11.22 1.91 23.33
C MET A 14 -12.44 1.25 22.68
N THR A 15 -12.70 -0.01 23.03
CA THR A 15 -13.73 -0.84 22.36
C THR A 15 -15.13 -0.25 22.38
N HIS A 16 -15.49 0.53 23.41
CA HIS A 16 -16.79 1.19 23.50
C HIS A 16 -17.02 2.23 22.37
N LEU A 17 -15.96 2.80 21.79
CA LEU A 17 -16.07 3.75 20.68
C LEU A 17 -16.59 3.11 19.38
N SER A 18 -16.59 1.78 19.27
CA SER A 18 -17.23 1.10 18.12
C SER A 18 -18.73 1.35 18.05
N ALA A 19 -19.42 1.50 19.20
CA ALA A 19 -20.84 1.86 19.20
C ALA A 19 -21.03 3.31 18.71
N SER A 20 -20.22 4.24 19.22
CA SER A 20 -20.26 5.64 18.81
C SER A 20 -19.91 5.84 17.34
N ASP A 21 -18.98 5.05 16.79
CA ASP A 21 -18.65 5.13 15.36
C ASP A 21 -19.86 4.79 14.48
N ALA A 22 -20.65 3.78 14.90
CA ALA A 22 -21.82 3.35 14.18
C ALA A 22 -22.93 4.40 14.24
N GLU A 23 -23.16 5.00 15.42
CA GLU A 23 -24.13 6.09 15.62
C GLU A 23 -23.81 7.30 14.74
N PHE A 24 -22.54 7.75 14.70
CA PHE A 24 -22.14 8.88 13.85
C PHE A 24 -22.23 8.57 12.36
N TYR A 25 -21.99 7.31 11.97
CA TYR A 25 -22.20 6.88 10.59
C TYR A 25 -23.69 6.91 10.22
N GLU A 26 -24.55 6.33 11.07
CA GLU A 26 -26.00 6.29 10.86
C GLU A 26 -26.62 7.70 10.80
N SER A 27 -26.15 8.62 11.64
CA SER A 27 -26.56 10.02 11.60
C SER A 27 -26.19 10.73 10.28
N GLY A 28 -25.17 10.25 9.55
CA GLY A 28 -24.76 10.83 8.29
C GLY A 28 -25.51 10.29 7.06
N LEU A 29 -26.09 9.08 7.17
CA LEU A 29 -26.75 8.40 6.05
C LEU A 29 -27.89 9.19 5.39
N PRO A 30 -28.76 9.92 6.12
CA PRO A 30 -29.83 10.71 5.51
C PRO A 30 -29.33 11.79 4.52
N HIS A 31 -28.06 12.18 4.61
CA HIS A 31 -27.47 13.23 3.76
C HIS A 31 -26.81 12.69 2.50
N VAL A 32 -26.65 11.37 2.35
CA VAL A 32 -25.92 10.77 1.21
C VAL A 32 -26.57 11.16 -0.12
N GLN A 33 -27.90 11.10 -0.21
CA GLN A 33 -28.61 11.48 -1.43
C GLN A 33 -28.33 12.95 -1.81
N ALA A 34 -28.41 13.87 -0.85
CA ALA A 34 -28.14 15.29 -1.07
C ALA A 34 -26.70 15.53 -1.55
N VAL A 35 -25.72 14.86 -0.93
CA VAL A 35 -24.31 14.90 -1.33
C VAL A 35 -24.13 14.38 -2.76
N THR A 36 -24.72 13.24 -3.09
CA THR A 36 -24.63 12.65 -4.45
C THR A 36 -25.48 13.36 -5.52
N SER A 37 -26.27 14.35 -5.12
CA SER A 37 -27.06 15.18 -6.07
C SER A 37 -26.39 16.53 -6.35
N SER A 38 -25.26 16.82 -5.69
CA SER A 38 -24.58 18.11 -5.76
C SER A 38 -23.20 17.96 -6.40
N VAL A 39 -22.90 18.82 -7.37
CA VAL A 39 -21.60 18.88 -8.04
C VAL A 39 -20.76 19.95 -7.34
N SER A 40 -20.11 19.57 -6.23
CA SER A 40 -19.29 20.49 -5.44
C SER A 40 -18.07 19.81 -4.80
N GLY A 41 -17.05 20.60 -4.45
CA GLY A 41 -15.87 20.10 -3.73
C GLY A 41 -16.19 19.51 -2.35
N GLU A 42 -17.15 20.10 -1.64
CA GLU A 42 -17.65 19.60 -0.37
C GLU A 42 -18.33 18.24 -0.52
N SER A 43 -19.04 18.05 -1.65
CA SER A 43 -19.69 16.78 -1.96
C SER A 43 -18.64 15.69 -2.19
N LEU A 44 -17.57 16.02 -2.93
CA LEU A 44 -16.42 15.12 -3.12
C LEU A 44 -15.71 14.80 -1.79
N GLN A 45 -15.49 15.79 -0.93
CA GLN A 45 -14.90 15.58 0.40
C GLN A 45 -15.78 14.69 1.29
N ALA A 46 -17.10 14.91 1.29
CA ALA A 46 -18.04 14.09 2.03
C ALA A 46 -18.02 12.63 1.56
N LEU A 47 -17.93 12.39 0.25
CA LEU A 47 -17.78 11.06 -0.34
C LEU A 47 -16.48 10.40 0.06
N LEU A 48 -15.35 11.12 0.02
CA LEU A 48 -14.06 10.59 0.45
C LEU A 48 -14.05 10.20 1.93
N LEU A 49 -14.71 10.99 2.79
CA LEU A 49 -14.89 10.64 4.19
C LEU A 49 -15.75 9.38 4.36
N LEU A 50 -16.80 9.23 3.56
CA LEU A 50 -17.62 8.01 3.56
C LEU A 50 -16.80 6.79 3.09
N VAL A 51 -16.03 6.92 2.01
CA VAL A 51 -15.08 5.89 1.53
C VAL A 51 -14.11 5.50 2.65
N LEU A 52 -13.49 6.48 3.31
CA LEU A 52 -12.56 6.24 4.40
C LEU A 52 -13.21 5.49 5.57
N TYR A 53 -14.44 5.84 5.94
CA TYR A 53 -15.19 5.07 6.94
C TYR A 53 -15.45 3.63 6.47
N CYS A 54 -15.86 3.44 5.21
CA CYS A 54 -16.06 2.10 4.65
C CYS A 54 -14.75 1.29 4.57
N LEU A 55 -13.57 1.91 4.49
CA LEU A 55 -12.29 1.19 4.61
C LEU A 55 -12.04 0.62 6.02
N PHE A 56 -12.59 1.25 7.06
CA PHE A 56 -12.64 0.65 8.41
C PHE A 56 -13.74 -0.42 8.52
N HIS A 57 -14.87 -0.20 7.86
CA HIS A 57 -16.04 -1.08 7.91
C HIS A 57 -16.53 -1.49 6.50
N PRO A 58 -15.84 -2.44 5.81
CA PRO A 58 -16.10 -2.76 4.40
C PRO A 58 -17.51 -3.27 4.08
N ARG A 59 -18.30 -3.64 5.09
CA ARG A 59 -19.69 -4.08 4.94
C ARG A 59 -20.71 -2.94 5.02
N LYS A 60 -20.28 -1.72 5.38
CA LYS A 60 -21.15 -0.54 5.51
C LYS A 60 -21.34 0.21 4.19
N GLY A 61 -20.63 -0.16 3.12
CA GLY A 61 -20.82 0.47 1.83
C GLY A 61 -20.09 -0.28 0.73
N ASP A 62 -20.51 -0.02 -0.50
CA ASP A 62 -19.83 -0.50 -1.70
C ASP A 62 -18.69 0.49 -2.03
N ILE A 63 -17.50 0.20 -1.51
CA ILE A 63 -16.31 1.07 -1.63
C ILE A 63 -16.01 1.35 -3.10
N TRP A 64 -16.20 0.35 -3.98
CA TRP A 64 -15.99 0.53 -5.42
C TRP A 64 -16.97 1.55 -5.98
N LYS A 65 -18.28 1.38 -5.79
CA LYS A 65 -19.26 2.35 -6.34
C LYS A 65 -19.06 3.77 -5.80
N LEU A 66 -18.66 3.90 -4.54
CA LEU A 66 -18.37 5.19 -3.94
C LEU A 66 -17.13 5.85 -4.58
N LEU A 67 -16.08 5.07 -4.85
CA LEU A 67 -14.89 5.56 -5.54
C LEU A 67 -15.16 5.89 -7.01
N ASP A 68 -15.87 5.04 -7.76
CA ASP A 68 -16.27 5.32 -9.15
C ASP A 68 -17.01 6.67 -9.26
N TYR A 69 -17.98 6.88 -8.37
CA TYR A 69 -18.70 8.15 -8.31
C TYR A 69 -17.76 9.32 -7.96
N ALA A 70 -16.88 9.17 -6.97
CA ALA A 70 -15.94 10.21 -6.58
C ALA A 70 -14.93 10.55 -7.68
N CYS A 71 -14.42 9.55 -8.42
CA CYS A 71 -13.55 9.72 -9.58
C CYS A 71 -14.23 10.56 -10.65
N ARG A 72 -15.46 10.19 -11.04
CA ARG A 72 -16.25 10.94 -12.02
C ARG A 72 -16.53 12.39 -11.57
N LEU A 73 -16.94 12.58 -10.32
CA LEU A 73 -17.17 13.92 -9.75
C LEU A 73 -15.88 14.75 -9.73
N SER A 74 -14.73 14.17 -9.40
CA SER A 74 -13.45 14.89 -9.43
C SER A 74 -13.05 15.36 -10.83
N VAL A 75 -13.39 14.57 -11.86
CA VAL A 75 -13.17 14.95 -13.25
C VAL A 75 -14.13 16.06 -13.66
N GLU A 76 -15.42 15.95 -13.32
CA GLU A 76 -16.43 16.98 -13.58
C GLU A 76 -16.09 18.34 -12.93
N LEU A 77 -15.53 18.30 -11.72
CA LEU A 77 -15.03 19.49 -11.02
C LEU A 77 -13.71 20.06 -11.58
N GLY A 78 -13.08 19.37 -12.54
CA GLY A 78 -11.79 19.75 -13.10
C GLY A 78 -10.59 19.53 -12.17
N TYR A 79 -10.75 18.78 -11.07
CA TYR A 79 -9.72 18.65 -10.03
C TYR A 79 -8.45 17.91 -10.51
N HIS A 80 -8.57 17.12 -11.57
CA HIS A 80 -7.49 16.40 -12.25
C HIS A 80 -6.53 17.30 -13.05
N ALA A 81 -6.94 18.54 -13.36
CA ALA A 81 -6.16 19.47 -14.18
C ALA A 81 -5.71 20.71 -13.40
N GLU A 82 -4.58 21.32 -13.80
CA GLU A 82 -4.18 22.61 -13.23
C GLU A 82 -5.19 23.72 -13.59
N PRO A 83 -5.55 24.61 -12.64
CA PRO A 83 -6.41 25.75 -12.93
C PRO A 83 -5.69 26.80 -13.80
N GLN A 84 -6.38 27.28 -14.85
CA GLN A 84 -5.85 28.28 -15.79
C GLN A 84 -5.60 29.67 -15.16
N ASP A 85 -6.33 30.04 -14.10
CA ASP A 85 -6.28 31.37 -13.45
C ASP A 85 -5.54 31.37 -12.10
N SER A 86 -4.41 30.67 -12.01
CA SER A 86 -3.64 30.50 -10.75
C SER A 86 -2.85 31.75 -10.29
N ALA A 87 -3.04 32.91 -10.92
CA ALA A 87 -2.26 34.14 -10.70
C ALA A 87 -2.65 34.98 -9.47
N CYS A 88 -3.65 34.58 -8.67
CA CYS A 88 -4.10 35.34 -7.49
C CYS A 88 -3.75 34.64 -6.18
N ASN A 89 -2.95 35.29 -5.32
CA ASN A 89 -2.46 34.73 -4.04
C ASN A 89 -3.54 34.34 -3.02
N ASP A 90 -4.76 34.91 -3.11
CA ASP A 90 -5.90 34.55 -2.25
C ASP A 90 -6.47 33.15 -2.55
N MET A 91 -6.06 32.52 -3.67
CA MET A 91 -6.45 31.16 -4.07
C MET A 91 -5.60 30.05 -3.45
N SER A 92 -4.62 30.35 -2.60
CA SER A 92 -3.63 29.36 -2.15
C SER A 92 -4.21 28.23 -1.29
N ILE A 93 -5.11 28.52 -0.34
CA ILE A 93 -5.71 27.51 0.55
C ILE A 93 -6.75 26.67 -0.19
N SER A 94 -7.63 27.30 -0.96
CA SER A 94 -8.67 26.60 -1.73
C SER A 94 -8.04 25.69 -2.81
N LEU A 95 -6.96 26.15 -3.46
CA LEU A 95 -6.18 25.34 -4.39
C LEU A 95 -5.47 24.18 -3.68
N SER A 96 -4.85 24.43 -2.52
CA SER A 96 -4.19 23.37 -1.74
C SER A 96 -5.19 22.31 -1.30
N LEU A 97 -6.39 22.70 -0.86
CA LEU A 97 -7.45 21.77 -0.48
C LEU A 97 -7.96 20.97 -1.68
N ARG A 98 -8.15 21.61 -2.83
CA ARG A 98 -8.50 20.95 -4.10
C ARG A 98 -7.47 19.89 -4.49
N LYS A 99 -6.18 20.26 -4.54
CA LYS A 99 -5.09 19.33 -4.89
C LYS A 99 -5.01 18.17 -3.90
N ASN A 100 -5.08 18.44 -2.60
CA ASN A 100 -5.10 17.40 -1.57
C ASN A 100 -6.31 16.47 -1.69
N THR A 101 -7.49 17.01 -1.99
CA THR A 101 -8.72 16.22 -2.19
C THR A 101 -8.55 15.29 -3.40
N PHE A 102 -8.06 15.80 -4.52
CA PHE A 102 -7.81 15.00 -5.73
C PHE A 102 -6.78 13.89 -5.49
N TRP A 103 -5.61 14.24 -4.95
CA TRP A 103 -4.54 13.27 -4.77
C TRP A 103 -4.84 12.24 -3.66
N SER A 104 -5.64 12.62 -2.66
CA SER A 104 -6.21 11.68 -1.68
C SER A 104 -7.17 10.69 -2.36
N LEU A 105 -8.05 11.17 -3.23
CA LEU A 105 -8.93 10.31 -4.02
C LEU A 105 -8.11 9.34 -4.89
N TYR A 106 -7.18 9.89 -5.69
CA TYR A 106 -6.31 9.11 -6.57
C TYR A 106 -5.59 8.00 -5.81
N THR A 107 -5.02 8.32 -4.64
CA THR A 107 -4.33 7.33 -3.79
C THR A 107 -5.25 6.20 -3.32
N ASN A 108 -6.44 6.54 -2.81
CA ASN A 108 -7.38 5.52 -2.32
C ASN A 108 -7.89 4.65 -3.47
N GLU A 109 -8.25 5.27 -4.59
CA GLU A 109 -8.69 4.59 -5.79
C GLU A 109 -7.59 3.66 -6.32
N GLN A 110 -6.36 4.16 -6.45
CA GLN A 110 -5.21 3.39 -6.94
C GLN A 110 -4.96 2.15 -6.08
N ILE A 111 -5.04 2.25 -4.75
CA ILE A 111 -4.86 1.10 -3.86
C ILE A 111 -6.02 0.11 -3.98
N VAL A 112 -7.25 0.62 -3.92
CA VAL A 112 -8.45 -0.22 -3.91
C VAL A 112 -8.63 -0.95 -5.24
N ALA A 113 -8.41 -0.27 -6.36
CA ALA A 113 -8.41 -0.85 -7.69
C ALA A 113 -7.45 -2.05 -7.79
N GLN A 114 -6.22 -1.90 -7.29
CA GLN A 114 -5.23 -2.98 -7.30
C GLN A 114 -5.62 -4.17 -6.44
N ILE A 115 -6.19 -3.92 -5.25
CA ILE A 115 -6.70 -4.98 -4.37
C ILE A 115 -7.79 -5.79 -5.08
N PHE A 116 -8.62 -5.13 -5.88
CA PHE A 116 -9.67 -5.76 -6.69
C PHE A 116 -9.19 -6.32 -8.03
N GLY A 117 -7.93 -6.13 -8.40
CA GLY A 117 -7.40 -6.63 -9.68
C GLY A 117 -7.86 -5.83 -10.90
N ARG A 118 -8.16 -4.53 -10.74
CA ARG A 118 -8.70 -3.66 -11.80
C ARG A 118 -7.81 -2.43 -12.05
N PRO A 119 -7.93 -1.79 -13.23
CA PRO A 119 -7.35 -0.46 -13.44
C PRO A 119 -7.97 0.58 -12.52
N CYS A 120 -7.20 1.63 -12.25
CA CYS A 120 -7.68 2.87 -11.62
C CYS A 120 -8.59 3.63 -12.60
N ASP A 121 -9.70 4.18 -12.09
CA ASP A 121 -10.65 4.93 -12.92
C ASP A 121 -10.11 6.31 -13.35
N LEU A 122 -9.02 6.78 -12.72
CA LEU A 122 -8.32 8.02 -13.08
C LEU A 122 -7.07 7.70 -13.90
N ALA A 123 -7.20 7.70 -15.23
CA ALA A 123 -6.09 7.41 -16.13
C ALA A 123 -4.97 8.46 -16.03
N GLY A 124 -3.71 8.02 -16.01
CA GLY A 124 -2.56 8.93 -15.84
C GLY A 124 -2.51 10.07 -16.87
N TYR A 125 -2.87 9.79 -18.13
CA TYR A 125 -2.78 10.77 -19.22
C TYR A 125 -3.78 11.95 -19.12
N ILE A 126 -4.83 11.83 -18.30
CA ILE A 126 -5.76 12.96 -18.05
C ILE A 126 -5.29 13.83 -16.89
N ILE A 127 -4.33 13.36 -16.08
CA ILE A 127 -3.90 14.07 -14.88
C ILE A 127 -2.81 15.06 -15.27
N SER A 128 -3.10 16.35 -15.11
CA SER A 128 -2.12 17.42 -15.28
C SER A 128 -1.90 18.24 -14.01
N THR A 129 -2.66 17.98 -12.94
CA THR A 129 -2.47 18.68 -11.68
C THR A 129 -1.18 18.29 -10.97
N ASP A 130 -0.44 19.26 -10.46
CA ASP A 130 0.78 19.06 -9.68
C ASP A 130 0.46 18.49 -8.29
N TYR A 131 1.48 17.89 -7.67
CA TYR A 131 1.40 17.49 -6.27
C TYR A 131 1.19 18.71 -5.36
N PRO A 132 0.47 18.57 -4.22
CA PRO A 132 0.43 19.61 -3.20
C PRO A 132 1.84 19.88 -2.67
N GLY A 133 2.23 21.14 -2.52
CA GLY A 133 3.54 21.51 -1.98
C GLY A 133 4.66 21.71 -3.02
N THR A 134 4.41 21.53 -4.32
CA THR A 134 5.40 21.80 -5.39
C THR A 134 5.60 23.30 -5.69
N LEU A 135 5.00 24.20 -4.89
CA LEU A 135 5.05 25.65 -5.13
C LEU A 135 6.20 26.34 -4.36
N ILE A 136 7.16 26.82 -5.16
CA ILE A 136 8.17 27.87 -4.90
C ILE A 136 9.36 27.46 -4.01
N SER A 137 10.43 27.05 -4.70
CA SER A 137 11.82 27.23 -4.25
C SER A 137 12.04 28.72 -3.94
N GLY A 138 11.86 29.12 -2.68
CA GLY A 138 12.07 30.51 -2.25
C GLY A 138 11.25 31.01 -1.06
N LEU A 139 10.15 30.35 -0.67
CA LEU A 139 9.35 30.73 0.50
C LEU A 139 9.08 29.47 1.32
N SER A 140 9.89 29.25 2.35
CA SER A 140 9.93 28.01 3.15
C SER A 140 8.55 27.40 3.47
N PRO A 141 8.22 26.25 2.89
CA PRO A 141 7.17 25.38 3.39
C PRO A 141 7.78 24.35 4.36
N GLY A 142 7.09 24.06 5.47
CA GLY A 142 7.55 23.09 6.47
C GLY A 142 7.71 21.67 5.89
N ALA A 143 8.55 20.85 6.53
CA ALA A 143 8.87 19.48 6.13
C ALA A 143 7.63 18.59 5.82
N GLU A 144 6.50 18.84 6.51
CA GLU A 144 5.22 18.12 6.31
C GLU A 144 4.63 18.27 4.90
N GLN A 145 4.79 19.43 4.26
CA GLN A 145 4.28 19.65 2.90
C GLN A 145 5.11 18.90 1.85
N GLY A 146 6.42 18.75 2.10
CA GLY A 146 7.30 17.93 1.27
C GLY A 146 6.92 16.45 1.32
N LEU A 147 6.74 15.90 2.53
CA LEU A 147 6.37 14.49 2.71
C LEU A 147 5.01 14.14 2.09
N THR A 148 4.04 15.06 2.16
CA THR A 148 2.75 14.90 1.47
C THR A 148 2.92 14.78 -0.05
N ALA A 149 3.76 15.61 -0.68
CA ALA A 149 4.06 15.51 -2.11
C ALA A 149 4.73 14.18 -2.46
N HIS A 150 5.73 13.77 -1.66
CA HIS A 150 6.43 12.50 -1.83
C HIS A 150 5.46 11.31 -1.75
N ARG A 151 4.52 11.32 -0.80
CA ARG A 151 3.48 10.28 -0.68
C ARG A 151 2.68 10.13 -1.96
N TYR A 152 2.25 11.20 -2.59
CA TYR A 152 1.46 11.08 -3.83
C TYR A 152 2.31 10.60 -5.00
N ARG A 153 3.57 11.03 -5.08
CA ARG A 153 4.53 10.55 -6.10
C ARG A 153 4.72 9.04 -6.06
N ILE A 154 4.87 8.42 -4.89
CA ILE A 154 5.00 6.95 -4.81
C ILE A 154 3.74 6.22 -5.27
N PHE A 155 2.54 6.74 -4.97
CA PHE A 155 1.30 6.11 -5.45
C PHE A 155 1.10 6.28 -6.96
N TYR A 156 1.58 7.37 -7.55
CA TYR A 156 1.62 7.54 -9.00
C TYR A 156 2.57 6.52 -9.66
N LEU A 157 3.82 6.43 -9.19
CA LEU A 157 4.81 5.45 -9.66
C LEU A 157 4.30 4.01 -9.54
N ARG A 158 3.66 3.70 -8.40
CA ARG A 158 3.02 2.41 -8.18
C ARG A 158 1.93 2.14 -9.22
N GLY A 159 1.17 3.16 -9.62
CA GLY A 159 0.14 3.02 -10.65
C GLY A 159 0.69 2.72 -12.03
N GLU A 160 1.79 3.36 -12.42
CA GLU A 160 2.51 3.03 -13.66
C GLU A 160 3.02 1.59 -13.64
N ILE A 161 3.69 1.18 -12.56
CA ILE A 161 4.19 -0.19 -12.38
C ILE A 161 3.04 -1.20 -12.47
N TYR A 162 1.94 -0.96 -11.76
CA TYR A 162 0.80 -1.88 -11.79
C TYR A 162 0.15 -1.96 -13.18
N GLY A 163 0.02 -0.81 -13.84
CA GLY A 163 -0.55 -0.72 -15.18
C GLY A 163 0.27 -1.45 -16.23
N GLU A 164 1.60 -1.44 -16.12
CA GLU A 164 2.48 -2.20 -17.02
C GLU A 164 2.52 -3.70 -16.68
N LEU A 165 2.41 -4.09 -15.40
CA LEU A 165 2.58 -5.48 -14.99
C LEU A 165 1.31 -6.35 -15.07
N PHE A 166 0.14 -5.79 -14.75
CA PHE A 166 -1.07 -6.59 -14.48
C PHE A 166 -2.26 -6.30 -15.38
N LEU A 167 -2.22 -5.22 -16.16
CA LEU A 167 -3.31 -4.82 -17.06
C LEU A 167 -3.15 -5.21 -18.53
N PRO A 168 -1.94 -5.39 -19.11
CA PRO A 168 -1.83 -5.78 -20.52
C PRO A 168 -2.52 -7.12 -20.78
N THR A 169 -3.23 -7.20 -21.91
CA THR A 169 -3.82 -8.46 -22.40
C THR A 169 -2.78 -9.41 -22.97
N ASP A 170 -1.69 -8.85 -23.49
CA ASP A 170 -0.54 -9.61 -23.95
C ASP A 170 0.42 -9.83 -22.79
N SER A 171 0.92 -11.06 -22.63
CA SER A 171 1.92 -11.40 -21.62
C SER A 171 3.25 -10.70 -21.93
N ALA A 172 3.37 -9.41 -21.60
CA ALA A 172 4.62 -8.69 -21.67
C ALA A 172 5.58 -9.32 -20.65
N VAL A 173 6.46 -10.21 -21.12
CA VAL A 173 7.53 -10.79 -20.30
C VAL A 173 8.62 -9.74 -20.18
N HIS A 174 8.58 -8.97 -19.10
CA HIS A 174 9.64 -8.01 -18.78
C HIS A 174 10.93 -8.73 -18.41
N SER A 175 12.08 -8.18 -18.85
CA SER A 175 13.40 -8.68 -18.45
C SER A 175 13.66 -8.40 -16.97
N LEU A 176 14.57 -9.16 -16.35
CA LEU A 176 15.01 -8.89 -14.98
C LEU A 176 15.56 -7.46 -14.82
N GLU A 177 16.26 -6.97 -15.84
CA GLU A 177 16.79 -5.59 -15.87
C GLU A 177 15.68 -4.54 -15.73
N TRP A 178 14.52 -4.73 -16.38
CA TRP A 178 13.39 -3.83 -16.23
C TRP A 178 12.90 -3.78 -14.77
N PHE A 179 12.77 -4.93 -14.10
CA PHE A 179 12.35 -4.97 -12.70
C PHE A 179 13.35 -4.28 -11.79
N VAL A 180 14.65 -4.51 -12.02
CA VAL A 180 15.72 -3.85 -11.25
C VAL A 180 15.73 -2.35 -11.49
N GLN A 181 15.54 -1.89 -12.73
CA GLN A 181 15.44 -0.46 -13.03
C GLN A 181 14.26 0.20 -12.31
N ARG A 182 13.09 -0.43 -12.32
CA ARG A 182 11.91 0.08 -11.56
C ARG A 182 12.19 0.12 -10.06
N PHE A 183 12.84 -0.91 -9.52
CA PHE A 183 13.25 -0.93 -8.11
C PHE A 183 14.20 0.23 -7.77
N VAL A 184 15.19 0.51 -8.63
CA VAL A 184 16.14 1.62 -8.44
C VAL A 184 15.41 2.95 -8.37
N THR A 185 14.44 3.20 -9.26
CA THR A 185 13.59 4.41 -9.20
C THR A 185 12.83 4.53 -7.88
N LEU A 186 12.25 3.42 -7.39
CA LEU A 186 11.58 3.40 -6.10
C LEU A 186 12.54 3.66 -4.94
N SER A 187 13.73 3.05 -4.96
CA SER A 187 14.74 3.18 -3.90
C SER A 187 15.32 4.59 -3.85
N GLN A 188 15.56 5.23 -5.00
CA GLN A 188 15.95 6.63 -5.07
C GLN A 188 14.90 7.54 -4.42
N TRP A 189 13.62 7.34 -4.74
CA TRP A 189 12.53 8.07 -4.09
C TRP A 189 12.49 7.81 -2.57
N PHE A 190 12.76 6.57 -2.13
CA PHE A 190 12.76 6.22 -0.72
C PHE A 190 13.96 6.83 0.03
N GLU A 191 15.13 6.89 -0.59
CA GLU A 191 16.31 7.57 -0.03
C GLU A 191 16.05 9.06 0.15
N GLU A 192 15.42 9.73 -0.83
CA GLU A 192 15.07 11.17 -0.76
C GLU A 192 14.25 11.52 0.49
N ILE A 193 13.39 10.63 0.98
CA ILE A 193 12.52 10.90 2.15
C ILE A 193 13.16 10.54 3.49
N GLN A 194 14.24 9.76 3.52
CA GLN A 194 14.91 9.31 4.74
C GLN A 194 16.04 10.26 5.19
N VAL A 195 16.34 11.31 4.41
CA VAL A 195 17.47 12.24 4.68
C VAL A 195 17.26 13.08 5.95
N ASP A 196 16.02 13.28 6.39
CA ASP A 196 15.72 13.95 7.64
C ASP A 196 15.50 12.90 8.74
N GLY A 197 16.29 12.96 9.82
CA GLY A 197 16.16 12.11 11.02
C GLY A 197 14.86 12.34 11.82
N ALA A 198 13.74 12.45 11.11
CA ALA A 198 12.40 12.68 11.62
C ALA A 198 11.97 11.48 12.46
N GLU A 199 11.39 11.77 13.63
CA GLU A 199 10.75 10.76 14.45
C GLU A 199 9.65 10.04 13.65
N ALA A 200 9.48 8.74 13.93
CA ALA A 200 8.44 7.96 13.28
C ALA A 200 7.06 8.59 13.55
N ASN A 201 6.36 8.95 12.48
CA ASN A 201 5.06 9.61 12.51
C ASN A 201 4.13 8.97 11.47
N ILE A 202 2.94 9.53 11.28
CA ILE A 202 1.94 8.96 10.37
C ILE A 202 2.42 9.04 8.91
N GLU A 203 3.06 10.14 8.52
CA GLU A 203 3.50 10.39 7.15
C GLU A 203 4.67 9.47 6.78
N THR A 204 5.70 9.40 7.63
CA THR A 204 6.85 8.50 7.42
C THR A 204 6.40 7.05 7.38
N ALA A 205 5.53 6.63 8.30
CA ALA A 205 4.95 5.28 8.27
C ALA A 205 4.10 5.01 7.02
N THR A 206 3.40 6.02 6.48
CA THR A 206 2.63 5.89 5.24
C THR A 206 3.55 5.71 4.04
N CYS A 207 4.65 6.47 3.99
CA CYS A 207 5.67 6.32 2.95
C CYS A 207 6.39 4.97 3.03
N ASP A 208 6.76 4.51 4.22
CA ASP A 208 7.36 3.18 4.45
C ASP A 208 6.43 2.06 3.96
N VAL A 209 5.16 2.12 4.35
CA VAL A 209 4.14 1.16 3.90
C VAL A 209 3.98 1.22 2.38
N ALA A 210 3.93 2.42 1.79
CA ALA A 210 3.80 2.59 0.35
C ALA A 210 4.99 2.01 -0.41
N PHE A 211 6.22 2.28 0.05
CA PHE A 211 7.44 1.74 -0.55
C PHE A 211 7.45 0.21 -0.52
N HIS A 212 7.40 -0.37 0.68
CA HIS A 212 7.56 -1.81 0.83
C HIS A 212 6.42 -2.59 0.19
N SER A 213 5.17 -2.10 0.25
CA SER A 213 4.06 -2.74 -0.47
C SER A 213 4.24 -2.67 -1.98
N THR A 214 4.79 -1.58 -2.52
CA THR A 214 5.07 -1.43 -3.96
C THR A 214 6.19 -2.37 -4.41
N VAL A 215 7.26 -2.51 -3.62
CA VAL A 215 8.36 -3.45 -3.92
C VAL A 215 7.88 -4.90 -3.95
N ILE A 216 6.98 -5.29 -3.04
CA ILE A 216 6.38 -6.62 -3.03
C ILE A 216 5.59 -6.86 -4.33
N ILE A 217 4.78 -5.89 -4.76
CA ILE A 217 3.99 -5.96 -6.00
C ILE A 217 4.90 -6.01 -7.23
N LEU A 218 5.94 -5.18 -7.28
CA LEU A 218 6.88 -5.10 -8.39
C LEU A 218 7.47 -6.47 -8.73
N PHE A 219 7.91 -7.23 -7.73
CA PHE A 219 8.52 -8.55 -7.94
C PHE A 219 7.54 -9.72 -7.84
N GLN A 220 6.23 -9.46 -7.66
CA GLN A 220 5.21 -10.50 -7.53
C GLN A 220 5.12 -11.41 -8.77
N PRO A 221 5.19 -10.92 -10.02
CA PRO A 221 5.15 -11.78 -11.20
C PRO A 221 6.30 -12.80 -11.22
N LEU A 222 7.52 -12.35 -10.92
CA LEU A 222 8.70 -13.22 -10.83
C LEU A 222 8.52 -14.32 -9.78
N LEU A 223 7.94 -13.95 -8.63
CA LEU A 223 7.67 -14.88 -7.53
C LEU A 223 6.63 -15.94 -7.91
N ILE A 224 5.54 -15.55 -8.58
CA ILE A 224 4.47 -16.46 -9.00
C ILE A 224 4.97 -17.42 -10.10
N CYS A 225 5.73 -16.92 -11.07
CA CYS A 225 6.34 -17.75 -12.12
C CYS A 225 7.24 -18.82 -11.49
N ALA A 226 8.15 -18.41 -10.60
CA ALA A 226 9.05 -19.32 -9.91
C ALA A 226 8.34 -20.35 -9.02
N LEU A 227 7.26 -19.97 -8.33
CA LEU A 227 6.44 -20.92 -7.59
C LEU A 227 5.75 -21.92 -8.51
N SER A 228 5.32 -21.48 -9.70
CA SER A 228 4.70 -22.37 -10.69
C SER A 228 5.71 -23.37 -11.20
N ASP A 229 6.94 -22.94 -11.45
CA ASP A 229 8.06 -23.80 -11.83
C ASP A 229 8.34 -24.91 -10.80
N THR A 230 8.14 -24.65 -9.50
CA THR A 230 8.36 -25.69 -8.49
C THR A 230 7.43 -26.90 -8.62
N LYS A 231 6.31 -26.77 -9.35
CA LYS A 231 5.38 -27.87 -9.61
C LYS A 231 5.87 -28.82 -10.71
N GLU A 232 6.77 -28.35 -11.57
CA GLU A 232 7.31 -29.14 -12.67
C GLU A 232 8.40 -30.11 -12.15
N ALA A 233 8.39 -31.34 -12.70
CA ALA A 233 9.33 -32.39 -12.29
C ALA A 233 10.77 -32.06 -12.68
N GLU A 234 10.96 -31.51 -13.88
CA GLU A 234 12.23 -31.03 -14.39
C GLU A 234 12.09 -29.57 -14.79
N LEU A 235 13.07 -28.76 -14.41
CA LEU A 235 13.16 -27.38 -14.86
C LEU A 235 14.01 -27.33 -16.11
N ASP A 236 13.63 -26.46 -17.04
CA ASP A 236 14.48 -26.10 -18.17
C ASP A 236 15.88 -25.70 -17.65
N PRO A 237 16.94 -26.48 -17.97
CA PRO A 237 18.30 -26.23 -17.51
C PRO A 237 18.88 -24.91 -18.01
N SER A 238 18.31 -24.36 -19.10
CA SER A 238 18.75 -23.10 -19.70
C SER A 238 18.13 -21.87 -19.02
N ALA A 239 17.01 -22.04 -18.32
CA ALA A 239 16.30 -20.95 -17.65
C ALA A 239 16.92 -20.63 -16.28
N ARG A 240 17.82 -19.64 -16.24
CA ARG A 240 18.29 -19.05 -14.99
C ARG A 240 17.16 -18.27 -14.32
N ARG A 241 16.65 -18.79 -13.22
CA ARG A 241 15.58 -18.15 -12.43
C ARG A 241 16.19 -17.47 -11.21
N LEU A 242 16.46 -16.19 -11.38
CA LEU A 242 16.99 -15.30 -10.36
C LEU A 242 15.88 -14.38 -9.90
N ILE A 243 15.61 -14.37 -8.60
CA ILE A 243 14.63 -13.47 -8.00
C ILE A 243 15.33 -12.51 -7.03
N PRO A 244 15.10 -11.19 -7.18
CA PRO A 244 15.51 -10.17 -6.22
C PRO A 244 15.12 -10.54 -4.78
N SER A 245 16.04 -10.34 -3.82
CA SER A 245 15.79 -10.59 -2.39
C SER A 245 14.94 -9.50 -1.72
N GLU A 246 14.73 -8.40 -2.43
CA GLU A 246 14.09 -7.15 -2.03
C GLU A 246 12.62 -7.36 -1.67
N ASN A 247 11.94 -8.31 -2.32
CA ASN A 247 10.56 -8.66 -1.99
C ASN A 247 10.44 -9.30 -0.60
N TYR A 248 11.39 -10.17 -0.22
CA TYR A 248 11.46 -10.77 1.11
C TYR A 248 11.80 -9.72 2.16
N ARG A 249 12.84 -8.90 1.90
CA ARG A 249 13.26 -7.81 2.80
C ARG A 249 12.13 -6.80 3.04
N SER A 250 11.46 -6.38 1.96
CA SER A 250 10.33 -5.45 2.05
C SER A 250 9.12 -6.08 2.74
N ALA A 251 8.83 -7.36 2.52
CA ALA A 251 7.78 -8.05 3.26
C ALA A 251 8.07 -8.12 4.76
N CYS A 252 9.30 -8.45 5.14
CA CYS A 252 9.74 -8.44 6.53
C CYS A 252 9.60 -7.05 7.17
N GLN A 253 10.08 -6.01 6.49
CA GLN A 253 9.97 -4.64 6.97
C GLN A 253 8.52 -4.17 7.07
N LEU A 254 7.66 -4.53 6.12
CA LEU A 254 6.24 -4.19 6.16
C LEU A 254 5.52 -4.83 7.38
N ILE A 255 5.85 -6.07 7.73
CA ILE A 255 5.36 -6.71 8.95
C ILE A 255 5.85 -5.97 10.20
N ARG A 256 7.12 -5.57 10.26
CA ARG A 256 7.67 -4.80 11.38
C ARG A 256 7.00 -3.43 11.53
N THR A 257 6.79 -2.72 10.42
CA THR A 257 6.09 -1.43 10.42
C THR A 257 4.68 -1.57 11.00
N TYR A 258 3.90 -2.57 10.54
CA TYR A 258 2.56 -2.81 11.09
C TYR A 258 2.56 -3.31 12.54
N TRP A 259 3.55 -4.12 12.92
CA TRP A 259 3.74 -4.57 14.28
C TRP A 259 3.98 -3.39 15.23
N ASN A 260 4.78 -2.41 14.80
CA ASN A 260 5.01 -1.19 15.56
C ASN A 260 3.71 -0.36 15.64
N ILE A 261 3.04 -0.12 14.51
CA ILE A 261 1.79 0.66 14.45
C ILE A 261 0.69 0.09 15.36
N VAL A 262 0.52 -1.23 15.42
CA VAL A 262 -0.56 -1.82 16.24
C VAL A 262 -0.28 -1.74 17.75
N ARG A 263 1.00 -1.61 18.13
CA ARG A 263 1.44 -1.62 19.54
C ARG A 263 1.70 -0.24 20.13
N VAL A 264 1.79 0.81 19.32
CA VAL A 264 2.04 2.15 19.85
C VAL A 264 0.91 2.62 20.78
N PRO A 265 1.24 3.40 21.83
CA PRO A 265 0.24 4.01 22.71
C PRO A 265 -0.76 4.90 21.97
N HIS A 266 -1.97 5.01 22.51
CA HIS A 266 -3.08 5.75 21.89
C HIS A 266 -2.87 7.27 21.77
N ASP A 267 -1.96 7.83 22.56
CA ASP A 267 -1.55 9.23 22.65
C ASP A 267 -0.33 9.57 21.78
N SER A 268 0.32 8.56 21.20
CA SER A 268 1.42 8.76 20.24
C SER A 268 0.93 9.28 18.88
N ALA A 269 1.82 9.91 18.10
CA ALA A 269 1.53 10.38 16.74
C ALA A 269 1.10 9.21 15.82
N LEU A 270 1.83 8.10 15.83
CA LEU A 270 1.46 6.84 15.15
C LEU A 270 0.15 6.22 15.66
N GLY A 271 -0.26 6.60 16.88
CA GLY A 271 -1.54 6.27 17.50
C GLY A 271 -2.77 6.69 16.67
N LEU A 272 -2.58 7.57 15.69
CA LEU A 272 -3.60 8.05 14.76
C LEU A 272 -3.55 7.36 13.39
N TYR A 273 -2.53 6.53 13.10
CA TYR A 273 -2.44 5.83 11.81
C TYR A 273 -3.67 4.95 11.57
N GLY A 274 -4.40 5.15 10.47
CA GLY A 274 -5.62 4.39 10.19
C GLY A 274 -5.34 2.95 9.77
N MET A 275 -5.57 1.99 10.68
CA MET A 275 -5.53 0.56 10.36
C MET A 275 -6.84 0.14 9.70
N THR A 276 -6.82 -0.03 8.38
CA THR A 276 -8.00 -0.32 7.55
C THR A 276 -7.90 -1.68 6.89
N ILE A 277 -8.92 -2.06 6.10
CA ILE A 277 -8.87 -3.29 5.30
C ILE A 277 -7.67 -3.30 4.33
N MET A 278 -7.19 -2.14 3.87
CA MET A 278 -5.98 -2.05 3.04
C MET A 278 -4.74 -2.52 3.80
N SER A 279 -4.62 -2.13 5.07
CA SER A 279 -3.54 -2.61 5.96
C SER A 279 -3.59 -4.12 6.12
N ALA A 280 -4.79 -4.69 6.28
CA ALA A 280 -4.99 -6.14 6.37
C ALA A 280 -4.53 -6.87 5.11
N HIS A 281 -4.85 -6.33 3.92
CA HIS A 281 -4.36 -6.86 2.64
C HIS A 281 -2.84 -6.83 2.53
N TYR A 282 -2.20 -5.73 2.93
CA TYR A 282 -0.74 -5.62 2.90
C TYR A 282 -0.03 -6.56 3.87
N ILE A 283 -0.54 -6.69 5.11
CA ILE A 283 -0.03 -7.66 6.09
C ILE A 283 -0.12 -9.07 5.52
N TYR A 284 -1.27 -9.42 4.93
CA TYR A 284 -1.48 -10.73 4.37
C TYR A 284 -0.58 -11.01 3.16
N LEU A 285 -0.46 -10.04 2.24
CA LEU A 285 0.42 -10.14 1.07
C LEU A 285 1.88 -10.31 1.50
N ALA A 286 2.37 -9.51 2.46
CA ALA A 286 3.72 -9.65 3.01
C ALA A 286 3.95 -11.03 3.63
N GLY A 287 2.99 -11.51 4.43
CA GLY A 287 3.03 -12.85 5.00
C GLY A 287 3.16 -13.94 3.93
N LEU A 288 2.35 -13.88 2.88
CA LEU A 288 2.44 -14.82 1.76
C LEU A 288 3.76 -14.71 1.01
N THR A 289 4.29 -13.50 0.80
CA THR A 289 5.61 -13.31 0.17
C THR A 289 6.72 -13.96 0.98
N ILE A 290 6.72 -13.82 2.31
CA ILE A 290 7.70 -14.47 3.20
C ILE A 290 7.61 -16.01 3.05
N MET A 291 6.40 -16.57 3.11
CA MET A 291 6.19 -18.02 2.97
C MET A 291 6.58 -18.53 1.59
N ALA A 292 6.25 -17.79 0.52
CA ALA A 292 6.64 -18.11 -0.85
C ALA A 292 8.17 -18.18 -1.00
N ARG A 293 8.89 -17.21 -0.42
CA ARG A 293 10.36 -17.19 -0.48
C ARG A 293 10.96 -18.34 0.32
N ALA A 294 10.44 -18.63 1.51
CA ALA A 294 10.83 -19.81 2.28
C ALA A 294 10.64 -21.10 1.48
N GLN A 295 9.50 -21.27 0.80
CA GLN A 295 9.23 -22.43 -0.05
C GLN A 295 10.23 -22.55 -1.21
N LEU A 296 10.53 -21.45 -1.92
CA LEU A 296 11.51 -21.44 -3.00
C LEU A 296 12.92 -21.78 -2.51
N SER A 297 13.31 -21.30 -1.32
CA SER A 297 14.59 -21.65 -0.73
C SER A 297 14.67 -23.13 -0.33
N ILE A 298 13.59 -23.71 0.20
CA ILE A 298 13.50 -25.14 0.52
C ILE A 298 13.61 -25.99 -0.76
N ASP A 299 12.95 -25.57 -1.84
CA ASP A 299 13.06 -26.23 -3.15
C ASP A 299 14.49 -26.15 -3.72
N GLY A 300 15.16 -25.02 -3.54
CA GLY A 300 16.58 -24.83 -3.82
C GLY A 300 16.95 -24.70 -5.31
N ARG A 301 16.01 -24.98 -6.23
CA ARG A 301 16.24 -24.84 -7.68
C ARG A 301 16.21 -23.38 -8.15
N VAL A 302 15.42 -22.54 -7.50
CA VAL A 302 15.34 -21.09 -7.80
C VAL A 302 16.33 -20.34 -6.92
N LYS A 303 17.19 -19.52 -7.53
CA LYS A 303 18.22 -18.77 -6.81
C LYS A 303 17.76 -17.35 -6.49
N SER A 304 18.29 -16.79 -5.41
CA SER A 304 18.02 -15.40 -5.02
C SER A 304 19.21 -14.54 -5.43
N LEU A 305 18.92 -13.35 -5.94
CA LEU A 305 19.96 -12.36 -6.18
C LEU A 305 20.44 -11.78 -4.86
N ALA A 306 21.73 -11.44 -4.82
CA ALA A 306 22.27 -10.54 -3.82
C ALA A 306 21.47 -9.23 -3.78
N PRO A 307 21.50 -8.51 -2.64
CA PRO A 307 20.84 -7.23 -2.52
C PRO A 307 21.22 -6.28 -3.67
N LEU A 308 20.21 -5.62 -4.22
CA LEU A 308 20.38 -4.69 -5.33
C LEU A 308 21.01 -3.39 -4.80
N ASP A 309 22.31 -3.20 -5.06
CA ASP A 309 23.04 -1.97 -4.75
C ASP A 309 23.06 -1.01 -5.96
N ALA A 310 22.64 0.24 -5.74
CA ALA A 310 22.89 1.40 -6.59
C ALA A 310 22.75 1.19 -8.12
N GLY A 311 21.81 0.36 -8.55
CA GLY A 311 21.41 0.20 -9.95
C GLY A 311 22.35 -0.57 -10.87
N THR A 312 23.31 -1.33 -10.34
CA THR A 312 24.06 -2.29 -11.16
C THR A 312 23.50 -3.70 -10.95
N LEU A 313 22.97 -4.31 -12.01
CA LEU A 313 22.57 -5.72 -11.99
C LEU A 313 23.82 -6.61 -11.91
N ASN A 314 24.21 -6.97 -10.69
CA ASN A 314 25.16 -8.04 -10.46
C ASN A 314 24.38 -9.34 -10.23
N GLU A 315 24.42 -10.25 -11.20
CA GLU A 315 23.76 -11.57 -11.13
C GLU A 315 24.47 -12.55 -10.17
N VAL A 316 24.82 -12.07 -8.97
CA VAL A 316 25.42 -12.89 -7.93
C VAL A 316 24.29 -13.54 -7.15
N ALA A 317 24.25 -14.88 -7.18
CA ALA A 317 23.32 -15.62 -6.35
C ALA A 317 23.78 -15.57 -4.89
N GLN A 318 22.88 -15.19 -3.99
CA GLN A 318 23.11 -15.18 -2.54
C GLN A 318 21.95 -15.87 -1.83
N GLN A 319 22.26 -16.60 -0.76
CA GLN A 319 21.23 -17.19 0.08
C GLN A 319 20.51 -16.10 0.89
N ILE A 320 19.19 -16.23 1.03
CA ILE A 320 18.41 -15.33 1.89
C ILE A 320 18.74 -15.63 3.34
N ASP A 321 18.95 -14.58 4.13
CA ASP A 321 19.05 -14.67 5.58
C ASP A 321 17.65 -14.83 6.19
N TYR A 322 17.43 -15.97 6.83
CA TYR A 322 16.18 -16.31 7.52
C TYR A 322 16.32 -16.33 9.05
N SER A 323 17.41 -15.79 9.61
CA SER A 323 17.66 -15.78 11.06
C SER A 323 16.49 -15.25 11.90
N GLU A 324 15.78 -14.23 11.40
CA GLU A 324 14.64 -13.61 12.10
C GLU A 324 13.26 -14.17 11.67
N ILE A 325 13.20 -15.19 10.79
CA ILE A 325 11.93 -15.61 10.16
C ILE A 325 10.88 -16.05 11.18
N PHE A 326 11.29 -16.70 12.28
CA PHE A 326 10.38 -17.15 13.32
C PHE A 326 9.73 -15.99 14.07
N GLU A 327 10.50 -14.95 14.40
CA GLU A 327 10.00 -13.74 15.04
C GLU A 327 9.05 -12.97 14.12
N ILE A 328 9.45 -12.78 12.87
CA ILE A 328 8.66 -12.06 11.87
C ILE A 328 7.36 -12.83 11.58
N SER A 329 7.42 -14.15 11.45
CA SER A 329 6.23 -14.97 11.22
C SER A 329 5.29 -14.97 12.42
N GLY A 330 5.83 -15.01 13.63
CA GLY A 330 5.04 -14.84 14.86
C GLY A 330 4.31 -13.49 14.89
N SER A 331 5.02 -12.40 14.58
CA SER A 331 4.46 -11.05 14.48
C SER A 331 3.36 -10.97 13.42
N CYS A 332 3.59 -11.55 12.23
CA CYS A 332 2.62 -11.63 11.16
C CYS A 332 1.35 -12.40 11.57
N LEU A 333 1.49 -13.53 12.28
CA LEU A 333 0.34 -14.32 12.72
C LEU A 333 -0.52 -13.55 13.74
N VAL A 334 0.11 -12.83 14.67
CA VAL A 334 -0.59 -11.98 15.64
C VAL A 334 -1.31 -10.82 14.93
N LEU A 335 -0.66 -10.17 13.96
CA LEU A 335 -1.28 -9.14 13.14
C LEU A 335 -2.50 -9.65 12.37
N LEU A 336 -2.38 -10.82 11.72
CA LEU A 336 -3.50 -11.45 11.00
C LEU A 336 -4.63 -11.85 11.95
N HIS A 337 -4.32 -12.30 13.16
CA HIS A 337 -5.33 -12.56 14.19
C HIS A 337 -6.07 -11.28 14.60
N TRP A 338 -5.34 -10.17 14.80
CA TRP A 338 -5.93 -8.86 15.04
C TRP A 338 -6.83 -8.44 13.87
N CYS A 339 -6.38 -8.57 12.62
CA CYS A 339 -7.18 -8.29 11.43
C CYS A 339 -8.44 -9.16 11.36
N ALA A 340 -8.34 -10.46 11.65
CA ALA A 340 -9.48 -11.39 11.66
C ALA A 340 -10.51 -11.07 12.75
N SER A 341 -10.08 -10.53 13.89
CA SER A 341 -10.98 -10.05 14.94
C SER A 341 -11.79 -8.83 14.51
N ARG A 342 -11.22 -7.97 13.65
CA ARG A 342 -11.85 -6.75 13.13
C ARG A 342 -12.71 -7.01 11.91
N TRP A 343 -12.20 -7.82 10.98
CA TRP A 343 -12.87 -8.15 9.73
C TRP A 343 -13.02 -9.66 9.62
N ARG A 344 -14.23 -10.17 9.87
CA ARG A 344 -14.53 -11.62 9.80
C ARG A 344 -14.13 -12.28 8.48
N GLY A 345 -14.09 -11.53 7.37
CA GLY A 345 -13.63 -12.02 6.07
C GLY A 345 -12.15 -12.46 6.05
N MET A 346 -11.33 -11.98 7.00
CA MET A 346 -9.90 -12.28 7.09
C MET A 346 -9.60 -13.61 7.81
N VAL A 347 -10.59 -14.28 8.42
CA VAL A 347 -10.37 -15.55 9.17
C VAL A 347 -9.74 -16.60 8.25
N GLY A 348 -10.26 -16.78 7.04
CA GLY A 348 -9.71 -17.74 6.09
C GLY A 348 -8.28 -17.40 5.63
N MET A 349 -7.95 -16.12 5.53
CA MET A 349 -6.60 -15.65 5.20
C MET A 349 -5.61 -15.94 6.34
N MET A 350 -6.01 -15.65 7.59
CA MET A 350 -5.23 -16.00 8.78
C MET A 350 -4.98 -17.51 8.87
N ASP A 351 -6.02 -18.33 8.68
CA ASP A 351 -5.90 -19.79 8.73
C ASP A 351 -5.00 -20.34 7.61
N MET A 352 -5.08 -19.75 6.40
CA MET A 352 -4.20 -20.11 5.29
C MET A 352 -2.74 -19.80 5.61
N TYR A 353 -2.45 -18.60 6.11
CA TYR A 353 -1.10 -18.23 6.52
C TYR A 353 -0.57 -19.16 7.62
N LYS A 354 -1.37 -19.43 8.65
CA LYS A 354 -1.02 -20.34 9.75
C LYS A 354 -0.64 -21.74 9.25
N ARG A 355 -1.45 -22.33 8.36
CA ARG A 355 -1.14 -23.64 7.78
C ARG A 355 0.16 -23.64 6.97
N LEU A 356 0.43 -22.55 6.24
CA LEU A 356 1.67 -22.42 5.48
C LEU A 356 2.89 -22.30 6.42
N SER A 357 2.82 -21.47 7.45
CA SER A 357 3.94 -21.28 8.39
C SER A 357 4.23 -22.53 9.21
N GLU A 358 3.20 -23.22 9.71
CA GLU A 358 3.33 -24.51 10.42
C GLU A 358 3.98 -25.60 9.56
N LYS A 359 3.81 -25.54 8.23
CA LYS A 359 4.43 -26.47 7.29
C LYS A 359 5.86 -26.07 6.92
N LEU A 360 6.07 -24.81 6.53
CA LEU A 360 7.30 -24.37 5.89
C LEU A 360 8.41 -24.03 6.89
N LEU A 361 8.09 -23.41 8.03
CA LEU A 361 9.12 -22.99 9.00
C LEU A 361 9.91 -24.18 9.58
N PRO A 362 9.28 -25.30 9.99
CA PRO A 362 10.04 -26.45 10.48
C PRO A 362 10.91 -27.09 9.41
N LEU A 363 10.48 -27.07 8.14
CA LEU A 363 11.29 -27.57 7.02
C LEU A 363 12.51 -26.68 6.78
N LEU A 364 12.31 -25.36 6.80
CA LEU A 364 13.38 -24.38 6.64
C LEU A 364 14.47 -24.52 7.73
N ALA A 365 14.05 -24.70 8.99
CA ALA A 365 14.97 -24.94 10.10
C ALA A 365 15.74 -26.26 9.96
N ARG A 366 15.07 -27.35 9.52
CA ARG A 366 15.74 -28.65 9.30
C ARG A 366 16.78 -28.60 8.18
N SER A 367 16.59 -27.73 7.19
CA SER A 367 17.59 -27.48 6.14
C SER A 367 18.75 -26.60 6.59
N GLY A 368 18.79 -26.15 7.86
CA GLY A 368 19.85 -25.31 8.40
C GLY A 368 19.86 -23.88 7.85
N MET A 369 18.73 -23.43 7.30
CA MET A 369 18.60 -22.09 6.72
C MET A 369 18.03 -21.05 7.69
N ALA A 370 17.33 -21.50 8.73
CA ALA A 370 16.64 -20.68 9.73
C ALA A 370 16.89 -21.17 11.16
#